data_AF-A0A519ZGP5-F1
#
_entry.id   AF-A0A519ZGP5-F1
#
_cell.length_a   1.000
_cell.length_b   1.000
_cell.length_c   1.000
_cell.angle_alpha   90.00
_cell.angle_beta   90.00
_cell.angle_gamma   90.00
#
_symmetry.space_group_name_H-M   'P 1'
#
loop_
_entity.id
_entity.type
_entity.pdbx_description
1 polymer ?
#
loop_
_entity_poly.entity_id
_entity_poly.type
_entity_poly.pdbx_seq_one_letter_code
_entity_poly.pdbx_strand_id
1 'polypeptide(L)'
;GGKYAHPKGLDLAPGQPPYDAAGLMKEPGFKVFHIQDLDYRSNAPTFKLALQELKKWSLAHPNHNPVFITMNAKSEALPRPGLTVPEPFTPAVFDALDKEIRDYLGADQLITPDQVRGQYATLESAVLHRHWPTLRAAQGKFVFILDEVEEKRATYLQGHPSLKGRVLFADAEPGTPEAAIHIMNNAKQDQAAIKALVQKGYIIRTRADSDTQEARRNDKSSFEAAQQSGAQIISTDYYRPSTHFKSDYVISFPGGTYFRPDPVL
;
A
#
# COMPACT_ATOMS: atom_id res chain seq x y z
N GLY A 1 -8.35 22.10 -2.72
CA GLY A 1 -8.41 21.46 -4.05
C GLY A 1 -7.67 22.33 -5.06
N GLY A 2 -7.53 21.87 -6.31
CA GLY A 2 -7.01 22.67 -7.42
C GLY A 2 -5.49 22.72 -7.58
N LYS A 3 -4.71 22.49 -6.51
CA LYS A 3 -3.24 22.51 -6.52
C LYS A 3 -2.60 21.64 -7.61
N TYR A 4 -3.22 20.51 -7.93
CA TYR A 4 -2.74 19.55 -8.93
C TYR A 4 -3.62 19.48 -10.19
N ALA A 5 -4.49 20.48 -10.43
CA ALA A 5 -5.41 20.47 -11.57
C ALA A 5 -4.73 20.82 -12.90
N HIS A 6 -3.58 21.49 -12.86
CA HIS A 6 -2.75 21.78 -14.05
C HIS A 6 -1.28 21.41 -13.79
N PRO A 7 -0.93 20.12 -13.88
CA PRO A 7 0.43 19.68 -13.64
C PRO A 7 1.41 20.22 -14.68
N LYS A 8 2.63 20.60 -14.26
CA LYS A 8 3.61 21.26 -15.15
C LYS A 8 3.96 20.46 -16.39
N GLY A 9 3.91 19.13 -16.33
CA GLY A 9 4.19 18.26 -17.45
C GLY A 9 3.26 18.44 -18.65
N LEU A 10 2.06 19.01 -18.47
CA LEU A 10 1.20 19.41 -19.59
C LEU A 10 1.83 20.54 -20.42
N ASP A 11 2.54 21.47 -19.78
CA ASP A 11 3.25 22.55 -20.47
C ASP A 11 4.56 22.02 -21.12
N LEU A 12 5.23 21.09 -20.45
CA LEU A 12 6.51 20.53 -20.92
C LEU A 12 6.33 19.58 -22.12
N ALA A 13 5.18 18.91 -22.20
CA ALA A 13 4.80 18.03 -23.30
C ALA A 13 3.42 18.44 -23.84
N PRO A 14 3.35 19.44 -24.73
CA PRO A 14 2.07 19.87 -25.30
C PRO A 14 1.45 18.78 -26.19
N GLY A 15 0.14 18.85 -26.41
CA GLY A 15 -0.59 17.93 -27.31
C GLY A 15 -0.94 16.57 -26.70
N GLN A 16 -0.77 16.41 -25.39
CA GLN A 16 -1.21 15.20 -24.67
C GLN A 16 -2.74 15.13 -24.55
N PRO A 17 -3.33 13.94 -24.36
CA PRO A 17 -4.76 13.80 -24.06
C PRO A 17 -5.19 14.66 -22.86
N PRO A 18 -6.48 15.04 -22.74
CA PRO A 18 -6.97 15.75 -21.56
C PRO A 18 -6.63 15.04 -20.24
N TYR A 19 -6.22 15.79 -19.21
CA TYR A 19 -5.83 15.24 -17.90
C TYR A 19 -6.97 15.24 -16.87
N ASP A 20 -7.60 16.39 -16.64
CA ASP A 20 -8.67 16.57 -15.65
C ASP A 20 -9.96 17.07 -16.31
N ALA A 21 -10.41 16.37 -17.35
CA ALA A 21 -11.56 16.81 -18.16
C ALA A 21 -12.85 16.94 -17.33
N ALA A 22 -13.01 16.12 -16.29
CA ALA A 22 -14.14 16.15 -15.36
C ALA A 22 -13.95 17.12 -14.18
N GLY A 23 -12.79 17.78 -14.06
CA GLY A 23 -12.53 18.75 -12.98
C GLY A 23 -12.36 18.15 -11.58
N LEU A 24 -12.12 16.85 -11.46
CA LEU A 24 -12.00 16.12 -10.18
C LEU A 24 -10.80 16.60 -9.35
N MET A 25 -9.75 17.09 -9.99
CA MET A 25 -8.58 17.61 -9.29
C MET A 25 -8.84 18.96 -8.61
N LYS A 26 -9.93 19.66 -8.98
CA LYS A 26 -10.37 20.91 -8.33
C LYS A 26 -11.01 20.67 -6.97
N GLU A 27 -11.61 19.50 -6.75
CA GLU A 27 -12.22 19.15 -5.46
C GLU A 27 -11.17 19.13 -4.32
N PRO A 28 -11.54 19.45 -3.07
CA PRO A 28 -10.69 19.17 -1.91
C PRO A 28 -10.46 17.66 -1.71
N GLY A 29 -9.52 17.30 -0.83
CA GLY A 29 -9.18 15.90 -0.51
C GLY A 29 -7.90 15.40 -1.19
N PHE A 30 -7.51 14.17 -0.86
CA PHE A 30 -6.27 13.55 -1.32
C PHE A 30 -6.31 13.22 -2.82
N LYS A 31 -5.16 13.36 -3.46
CA LYS A 31 -4.95 13.06 -4.88
C LYS A 31 -4.02 11.87 -5.03
N VAL A 32 -4.21 11.09 -6.09
CA VAL A 32 -3.47 9.84 -6.32
C VAL A 32 -2.76 9.94 -7.65
N PHE A 33 -1.43 9.90 -7.61
CA PHE A 33 -0.55 9.89 -8.78
C PHE A 33 0.87 9.50 -8.37
N HIS A 34 1.75 9.25 -9.35
CA HIS A 34 3.09 8.74 -9.09
C HIS A 34 4.08 9.85 -8.72
N ILE A 35 4.21 10.91 -9.52
CA ILE A 35 5.11 12.04 -9.28
C ILE A 35 4.35 13.33 -9.60
N GLN A 36 4.34 14.28 -8.66
CA GLN A 36 3.68 15.56 -8.90
C GLN A 36 4.26 16.22 -10.16
N ASP A 37 3.38 16.80 -10.97
CA ASP A 37 3.69 17.48 -12.22
C ASP A 37 4.33 16.68 -13.35
N LEU A 38 5.02 15.57 -13.10
CA LEU A 38 5.78 14.82 -14.12
C LEU A 38 5.11 13.51 -14.51
N ASP A 39 4.60 12.77 -13.53
CA ASP A 39 3.90 11.50 -13.71
C ASP A 39 2.60 11.51 -12.90
N TYR A 40 1.70 12.35 -13.38
CA TYR A 40 0.52 12.83 -12.67
C TYR A 40 -0.75 12.03 -13.01
N ARG A 41 -0.69 11.06 -13.93
CA ARG A 41 -1.86 10.31 -14.38
C ARG A 41 -2.06 9.05 -13.54
N SER A 42 -3.31 8.74 -13.22
CA SER A 42 -3.70 7.54 -12.49
C SER A 42 -5.08 7.05 -12.96
N ASN A 43 -5.42 5.81 -12.62
CA ASN A 43 -6.73 5.25 -12.90
C ASN A 43 -7.85 5.94 -12.10
N ALA A 44 -7.54 6.42 -10.89
CA ALA A 44 -8.45 7.15 -10.03
C ALA A 44 -7.75 8.42 -9.50
N PRO A 45 -7.99 9.61 -10.08
CA PRO A 45 -7.23 10.84 -9.77
C PRO A 45 -7.41 11.36 -8.33
N THR A 46 -8.50 10.98 -7.65
CA THR A 46 -8.75 11.34 -6.25
C THR A 46 -8.87 10.10 -5.39
N PHE A 47 -8.44 10.19 -4.14
CA PHE A 47 -8.48 9.05 -3.22
C PHE A 47 -9.93 8.67 -2.86
N LYS A 48 -10.78 9.67 -2.61
CA LYS A 48 -12.25 9.51 -2.57
C LYS A 48 -12.79 8.65 -3.72
N LEU A 49 -12.45 8.96 -4.97
CA LEU A 49 -12.94 8.17 -6.11
C LEU A 49 -12.41 6.73 -6.05
N ALA A 50 -11.12 6.54 -5.77
CA ALA A 50 -10.52 5.22 -5.62
C ALA A 50 -11.25 4.38 -4.55
N LEU A 51 -11.53 4.97 -3.39
CA LEU A 51 -12.26 4.31 -2.30
C LEU A 51 -13.70 3.94 -2.69
N GLN A 52 -14.39 4.83 -3.42
CA GLN A 52 -15.74 4.56 -3.91
C GLN A 52 -15.77 3.44 -4.95
N GLU A 53 -14.78 3.38 -5.84
CA GLU A 53 -14.62 2.29 -6.81
C GLU A 53 -14.31 0.96 -6.12
N LEU A 54 -13.38 0.96 -5.16
CA LEU A 54 -13.07 -0.22 -4.34
C LEU A 54 -14.30 -0.72 -3.59
N LYS A 55 -15.06 0.18 -2.96
CA LYS A 55 -16.32 -0.13 -2.28
C LYS A 55 -17.31 -0.80 -3.23
N LYS A 56 -17.58 -0.16 -4.37
CA LYS A 56 -18.51 -0.66 -5.37
C LYS A 56 -18.10 -2.05 -5.87
N TRP A 57 -16.81 -2.25 -6.16
CA TRP A 57 -16.29 -3.54 -6.58
C TRP A 57 -16.44 -4.60 -5.48
N SER A 58 -16.09 -4.27 -4.24
CA SER A 58 -16.17 -5.20 -3.11
C SER A 58 -17.60 -5.65 -2.81
N LEU A 59 -18.57 -4.72 -2.86
CA LEU A 59 -20.00 -5.04 -2.69
C LEU A 59 -20.53 -5.98 -3.78
N ALA A 60 -19.98 -5.92 -4.99
CA ALA A 60 -20.30 -6.84 -6.08
C ALA A 60 -19.56 -8.20 -5.95
N HIS A 61 -18.54 -8.29 -5.10
CA HIS A 61 -17.69 -9.48 -4.91
C HIS A 61 -17.50 -9.79 -3.41
N PRO A 62 -18.56 -10.00 -2.62
CA PRO A 62 -18.47 -10.01 -1.15
C PRO A 62 -17.55 -11.10 -0.57
N ASN A 63 -17.23 -12.14 -1.34
CA ASN A 63 -16.35 -13.23 -0.93
C ASN A 63 -14.90 -13.07 -1.41
N HIS A 64 -14.51 -11.90 -1.91
CA HIS A 64 -13.12 -11.66 -2.33
C HIS A 64 -12.17 -11.83 -1.13
N ASN A 65 -10.96 -12.35 -1.40
CA ASN A 65 -9.89 -12.40 -0.39
C ASN A 65 -9.53 -10.99 0.09
N PRO A 66 -8.99 -10.82 1.31
CA PRO A 66 -8.59 -9.51 1.80
C PRO A 66 -7.62 -8.83 0.84
N VAL A 67 -7.84 -7.55 0.59
CA VAL A 67 -6.99 -6.73 -0.28
C VAL A 67 -6.13 -5.83 0.58
N PHE A 68 -4.81 -5.92 0.40
CA PHE A 68 -3.85 -5.08 1.09
C PHE A 68 -3.47 -3.89 0.21
N ILE A 69 -3.55 -2.68 0.75
CA ILE A 69 -3.27 -1.43 0.04
C ILE A 69 -2.16 -0.69 0.78
N THR A 70 -1.00 -0.57 0.15
CA THR A 70 0.09 0.27 0.65
C THR A 70 -0.15 1.72 0.28
N MET A 71 0.06 2.62 1.24
CA MET A 71 -0.13 4.06 1.11
C MET A 71 1.22 4.76 1.29
N ASN A 72 1.72 5.41 0.24
CA ASN A 72 2.85 6.33 0.34
C ASN A 72 2.31 7.76 0.46
N ALA A 73 2.61 8.41 1.58
CA ALA A 73 2.22 9.77 1.93
C ALA A 73 3.24 10.77 1.37
N LYS A 74 3.31 10.90 0.04
CA LYS A 74 4.28 11.76 -0.64
C LYS A 74 4.08 13.24 -0.30
N SER A 75 5.12 13.88 0.22
CA SER A 75 5.12 15.31 0.59
C SER A 75 6.38 16.07 0.18
N GLU A 76 7.30 15.41 -0.53
CA GLU A 76 8.61 15.94 -0.88
C GLU A 76 8.50 16.90 -2.06
N ALA A 77 9.10 18.08 -1.93
CA ALA A 77 9.29 18.97 -3.07
C ALA A 77 10.35 18.40 -4.02
N LEU A 78 10.07 18.44 -5.32
CA LEU A 78 11.08 18.10 -6.32
C LEU A 78 12.15 19.20 -6.40
N PRO A 79 13.44 18.86 -6.61
CA PRO A 79 14.54 19.83 -6.66
C PRO A 79 14.59 20.57 -8.01
N ARG A 80 13.44 21.13 -8.44
CA ARG A 80 13.30 21.88 -9.69
C ARG A 80 12.35 23.06 -9.48
N PRO A 81 12.78 24.30 -9.74
CA PRO A 81 11.92 25.48 -9.61
C PRO A 81 10.68 25.41 -10.51
N GLY A 82 9.57 25.97 -10.02
CA GLY A 82 8.33 26.07 -10.77
C GLY A 82 7.48 24.79 -10.80
N LEU A 83 7.85 23.77 -10.03
CA LEU A 83 7.00 22.62 -9.75
C LEU A 83 6.17 22.86 -8.47
N THR A 84 5.01 22.23 -8.44
CA THR A 84 4.09 22.16 -7.32
C THR A 84 4.78 21.59 -6.09
N VAL A 85 4.68 22.32 -4.99
CA VAL A 85 5.14 21.87 -3.66
C VAL A 85 3.99 21.13 -2.96
N PRO A 86 4.16 19.83 -2.64
CA PRO A 86 3.15 19.09 -1.91
C PRO A 86 2.89 19.62 -0.50
N GLU A 87 1.75 19.24 0.07
CA GLU A 87 1.43 19.55 1.47
C GLU A 87 2.09 18.54 2.40
N PRO A 88 2.61 18.97 3.56
CA PRO A 88 3.16 18.04 4.53
C PRO A 88 2.05 17.20 5.18
N PHE A 89 2.35 15.95 5.48
CA PHE A 89 1.48 15.09 6.27
C PHE A 89 1.65 15.39 7.77
N THR A 90 0.88 16.37 8.26
CA THR A 90 0.76 16.69 9.69
C THR A 90 -0.17 15.69 10.40
N PRO A 91 -0.22 15.67 11.75
CA PRO A 91 -1.17 14.82 12.46
C PRO A 91 -2.62 15.00 12.00
N ALA A 92 -3.06 16.24 11.78
CA ALA A 92 -4.41 16.53 11.30
C ALA A 92 -4.66 16.03 9.85
N VAL A 93 -3.63 16.02 9.00
CA VAL A 93 -3.73 15.46 7.65
C VAL A 93 -3.85 13.94 7.73
N PHE A 94 -3.12 13.28 8.62
CA PHE A 94 -3.28 11.85 8.85
C PHE A 94 -4.65 11.48 9.44
N ASP A 95 -5.19 12.29 10.34
CA ASP A 95 -6.56 12.11 10.84
C ASP A 95 -7.59 12.25 9.70
N ALA A 96 -7.38 13.21 8.80
CA ALA A 96 -8.21 13.36 7.61
C ALA A 96 -8.08 12.16 6.66
N LEU A 97 -6.90 11.57 6.52
CA LEU A 97 -6.69 10.35 5.74
C LEU A 97 -7.47 9.16 6.31
N ASP A 98 -7.35 8.91 7.61
CA ASP A 98 -8.11 7.87 8.31
C ASP A 98 -9.62 8.08 8.14
N LYS A 99 -10.06 9.34 8.27
CA LYS A 99 -11.47 9.71 8.10
C LYS A 99 -11.94 9.47 6.66
N GLU A 100 -11.16 9.83 5.65
CA GLU A 100 -11.52 9.68 4.24
C GLU A 100 -11.76 8.19 3.89
N ILE A 101 -10.91 7.29 4.40
CA ILE A 101 -11.09 5.84 4.26
C ILE A 101 -12.40 5.40 4.91
N ARG A 102 -12.66 5.81 6.16
CA ARG A 102 -13.90 5.45 6.87
C ARG A 102 -15.15 5.98 6.17
N ASP A 103 -15.12 7.21 5.66
CA ASP A 103 -16.26 7.85 5.03
C ASP A 103 -16.63 7.20 3.69
N TYR A 104 -15.64 6.94 2.84
CA TYR A 104 -15.90 6.54 1.44
C TYR A 104 -15.82 5.04 1.19
N LEU A 105 -14.98 4.30 1.93
CA LEU A 105 -14.98 2.83 1.88
C LEU A 105 -15.98 2.28 2.91
N GLY A 106 -15.90 2.72 4.17
CA GLY A 106 -16.78 2.26 5.25
C GLY A 106 -16.08 1.34 6.23
N ALA A 107 -16.45 1.46 7.51
CA ALA A 107 -15.78 0.75 8.60
C ALA A 107 -15.91 -0.78 8.52
N ASP A 108 -17.03 -1.30 8.00
CA ASP A 108 -17.30 -2.74 7.93
C ASP A 108 -16.39 -3.48 6.94
N GLN A 109 -15.88 -2.75 5.94
CA GLN A 109 -14.97 -3.28 4.92
C GLN A 109 -13.50 -3.17 5.36
N LEU A 110 -13.21 -2.77 6.59
CA LEU A 110 -11.84 -2.62 7.08
C LEU A 110 -11.46 -3.72 8.06
N ILE A 111 -10.19 -4.11 7.98
CA ILE A 111 -9.45 -4.71 9.09
C ILE A 111 -8.51 -3.62 9.60
N THR A 112 -8.66 -3.22 10.86
CA THR A 112 -7.86 -2.15 11.47
C THR A 112 -6.94 -2.69 12.58
N PRO A 113 -5.90 -1.92 12.98
CA PRO A 113 -5.08 -2.24 14.14
C PRO A 113 -5.88 -2.57 15.40
N ASP A 114 -6.95 -1.82 15.70
CA ASP A 114 -7.79 -2.06 16.88
C ASP A 114 -8.50 -3.42 16.82
N GLN A 115 -8.96 -3.85 15.64
CA GLN A 115 -9.62 -5.15 15.47
C GLN A 115 -8.63 -6.32 15.68
N VAL A 116 -7.40 -6.17 15.17
CA VAL A 116 -6.34 -7.18 15.38
C VAL A 116 -5.86 -7.17 16.82
N ARG A 117 -5.69 -6.00 17.44
CA ARG A 117 -5.27 -5.87 18.84
C ARG A 117 -6.29 -6.48 19.80
N GLY A 118 -7.58 -6.31 19.54
CA GLY A 118 -8.64 -6.85 20.40
C GLY A 118 -8.46 -6.42 21.86
N GLN A 119 -8.29 -7.39 22.76
CA GLN A 119 -8.12 -7.18 24.20
C GLN A 119 -6.65 -7.15 24.65
N TYR A 120 -5.69 -7.35 23.76
CA TYR A 120 -4.27 -7.33 24.12
C TYR A 120 -3.81 -5.90 24.46
N ALA A 121 -2.82 -5.81 25.34
CA ALA A 121 -2.26 -4.52 25.78
C ALA A 121 -1.64 -3.72 24.62
N THR A 122 -0.99 -4.42 23.68
CA THR A 122 -0.40 -3.87 22.47
C THR A 122 -0.80 -4.70 21.25
N LEU A 123 -0.79 -4.07 20.08
CA LEU A 123 -1.02 -4.68 18.78
C LEU A 123 -0.01 -5.80 18.53
N GLU A 124 1.27 -5.53 18.80
CA GLU A 124 2.31 -6.54 18.66
C GLU A 124 2.04 -7.76 19.54
N SER A 125 1.60 -7.58 20.77
CA SER A 125 1.24 -8.71 21.63
C SER A 125 0.15 -9.58 20.99
N ALA A 126 -0.87 -8.97 20.38
CA ALA A 126 -1.91 -9.71 19.65
C ALA A 126 -1.34 -10.48 18.44
N VAL A 127 -0.45 -9.84 17.69
CA VAL A 127 0.22 -10.40 16.51
C VAL A 127 1.08 -11.62 16.88
N LEU A 128 1.86 -11.53 17.97
CA LEU A 128 2.67 -12.64 18.48
C LEU A 128 1.83 -13.81 19.00
N HIS A 129 0.59 -13.54 19.42
CA HIS A 129 -0.41 -14.57 19.75
C HIS A 129 -1.28 -14.97 18.55
N ARG A 130 -0.91 -14.57 17.32
CA ARG A 130 -1.59 -14.91 16.07
C ARG A 130 -3.06 -14.51 16.04
N HIS A 131 -3.40 -13.39 16.69
CA HIS A 131 -4.78 -12.86 16.76
C HIS A 131 -5.20 -12.12 15.48
N TRP A 132 -4.77 -12.61 14.32
CA TRP A 132 -5.29 -12.17 13.03
C TRP A 132 -6.64 -12.82 12.75
N PRO A 133 -7.57 -12.15 12.02
CA PRO A 133 -8.78 -12.80 11.55
C PRO A 133 -8.42 -13.98 10.64
N THR A 134 -9.24 -15.03 10.69
CA THR A 134 -9.15 -16.12 9.70
C THR A 134 -9.43 -15.57 8.30
N LEU A 135 -8.94 -16.26 7.26
CA LEU A 135 -9.19 -15.85 5.88
C LEU A 135 -10.69 -15.68 5.57
N ARG A 136 -11.54 -16.56 6.10
CA ARG A 136 -13.01 -16.46 5.99
C ARG A 136 -13.55 -15.19 6.64
N ALA A 137 -13.08 -14.83 7.84
CA ALA A 137 -13.50 -13.61 8.52
C ALA A 137 -12.96 -12.32 7.86
N ALA A 138 -11.91 -12.46 7.06
CA ALA A 138 -11.27 -11.38 6.31
C ALA A 138 -11.85 -11.17 4.89
N GLN A 139 -12.77 -12.03 4.43
CA GLN A 139 -13.40 -11.88 3.12
C GLN A 139 -14.17 -10.56 3.02
N GLY A 140 -14.10 -9.91 1.85
CA GLY A 140 -14.78 -8.65 1.59
C GLY A 140 -14.10 -7.43 2.23
N LYS A 141 -12.90 -7.59 2.81
CA LYS A 141 -12.23 -6.53 3.59
C LYS A 141 -10.93 -6.03 2.96
N PHE A 142 -10.54 -4.86 3.41
CA PHE A 142 -9.33 -4.15 3.04
C PHE A 142 -8.46 -3.90 4.26
N VAL A 143 -7.15 -3.98 4.05
CA VAL A 143 -6.11 -3.63 5.03
C VAL A 143 -5.27 -2.53 4.41
N PHE A 144 -5.17 -1.39 5.08
CA PHE A 144 -4.30 -0.30 4.63
C PHE A 144 -3.00 -0.29 5.42
N ILE A 145 -1.87 -0.11 4.73
CA ILE A 145 -0.53 -0.09 5.30
C ILE A 145 0.10 1.25 4.95
N LEU A 146 0.53 2.02 5.95
CA LEU A 146 1.32 3.23 5.75
C LEU A 146 2.76 2.80 5.46
N ASP A 147 3.16 2.90 4.20
CA ASP A 147 4.50 2.61 3.70
C ASP A 147 5.34 3.90 3.78
N GLU A 148 5.62 4.29 5.02
CA GLU A 148 6.46 5.43 5.40
C GLU A 148 7.27 5.08 6.64
N VAL A 149 8.45 5.68 6.75
CA VAL A 149 9.38 5.49 7.86
C VAL A 149 9.64 6.81 8.59
N GLU A 150 10.49 6.77 9.62
CA GLU A 150 11.05 7.95 10.29
C GLU A 150 9.97 8.99 10.70
N GLU A 151 10.09 10.23 10.22
CA GLU A 151 9.28 11.38 10.65
C GLU A 151 7.79 11.18 10.38
N LYS A 152 7.41 10.70 9.18
CA LYS A 152 6.00 10.51 8.84
C LYS A 152 5.37 9.37 9.63
N ARG A 153 6.12 8.28 9.82
CA ARG A 153 5.68 7.18 10.71
C ARG A 153 5.47 7.71 12.13
N ALA A 154 6.45 8.42 12.68
CA ALA A 154 6.36 9.00 14.02
C ALA A 154 5.16 9.96 14.15
N THR A 155 4.92 10.79 13.13
CA THR A 155 3.78 11.71 13.07
C THR A 155 2.45 10.96 13.06
N TYR A 156 2.34 9.87 12.30
CA TYR A 156 1.13 9.03 12.29
C TYR A 156 0.86 8.38 13.67
N LEU A 157 1.92 7.99 14.39
CA LEU A 157 1.81 7.36 15.70
C LEU A 157 1.50 8.34 16.84
N GLN A 158 1.75 9.64 16.65
CA GLN A 158 1.61 10.65 17.70
C GLN A 158 0.19 10.68 18.28
N GLY A 159 0.06 10.42 19.59
CA GLY A 159 -1.25 10.38 20.28
C GLY A 159 -2.02 9.08 20.12
N HIS A 160 -1.48 8.10 19.38
CA HIS A 160 -2.12 6.82 19.08
C HIS A 160 -1.21 5.65 19.50
N PRO A 161 -0.89 5.49 20.79
CA PRO A 161 0.00 4.42 21.24
C PRO A 161 -0.58 3.07 20.85
N SER A 162 0.26 2.21 20.28
CA SER A 162 -0.12 0.93 19.71
C SER A 162 -1.22 1.03 18.62
N LEU A 163 -1.19 2.11 17.84
CA LEU A 163 -2.13 2.43 16.75
C LEU A 163 -3.60 2.53 17.19
N LYS A 164 -3.86 2.87 18.47
CA LYS A 164 -5.23 3.05 18.98
C LYS A 164 -6.03 4.07 18.16
N GLY A 165 -7.16 3.66 17.60
CA GLY A 165 -8.05 4.52 16.80
C GLY A 165 -7.62 4.73 15.34
N ARG A 166 -6.42 4.30 14.95
CA ARG A 166 -5.90 4.42 13.58
C ARG A 166 -6.57 3.44 12.63
N VAL A 167 -6.59 3.79 11.34
CA VAL A 167 -7.08 2.90 10.27
C VAL A 167 -5.94 2.10 9.66
N LEU A 168 -4.82 2.75 9.37
CA LEU A 168 -3.67 2.13 8.72
C LEU A 168 -2.82 1.39 9.74
N PHE A 169 -2.27 0.26 9.32
CA PHE A 169 -1.10 -0.34 9.97
C PHE A 169 0.12 0.48 9.59
N ALA A 170 0.93 0.88 10.56
CA ALA A 170 2.23 1.50 10.27
C ALA A 170 3.27 0.41 9.98
N ASP A 171 4.20 0.68 9.07
CA ASP A 171 5.43 -0.12 8.91
C ASP A 171 6.34 0.10 10.12
N ALA A 172 5.93 -0.40 11.30
CA ALA A 172 6.64 -0.24 12.56
C ALA A 172 7.61 -1.41 12.79
N GLU A 173 8.75 -1.12 13.40
CA GLU A 173 9.79 -2.13 13.64
C GLU A 173 9.27 -3.28 14.51
N PRO A 174 9.53 -4.55 14.16
CA PRO A 174 9.23 -5.69 15.03
C PRO A 174 9.83 -5.49 16.43
N GLY A 175 9.08 -5.82 17.49
CA GLY A 175 9.47 -5.52 18.88
C GLY A 175 8.84 -4.25 19.46
N THR A 176 8.17 -3.43 18.63
CA THR A 176 7.50 -2.20 19.10
C THR A 176 6.00 -2.42 19.30
N PRO A 177 5.34 -1.69 20.23
CA PRO A 177 3.90 -1.85 20.50
C PRO A 177 2.98 -1.73 19.28
N GLU A 178 3.42 -1.04 18.22
CA GLU A 178 2.71 -0.79 16.96
C GLU A 178 2.98 -1.85 15.88
N ALA A 179 3.89 -2.80 16.11
CA ALA A 179 4.35 -3.74 15.10
C ALA A 179 3.28 -4.80 14.76
N ALA A 180 3.03 -5.00 13.47
CA ALA A 180 2.08 -6.01 12.97
C ALA A 180 2.36 -6.42 11.53
N ILE A 181 2.44 -5.42 10.65
CA ILE A 181 2.78 -5.58 9.24
C ILE A 181 4.10 -4.84 9.01
N HIS A 182 5.08 -5.52 8.41
CA HIS A 182 6.40 -4.93 8.14
C HIS A 182 6.78 -5.07 6.67
N ILE A 183 7.40 -4.04 6.11
CA ILE A 183 7.81 -3.97 4.71
C ILE A 183 9.31 -4.27 4.60
N MET A 184 9.63 -5.41 4.00
CA MET A 184 11.01 -5.85 3.76
C MET A 184 11.23 -6.04 2.27
N ASN A 185 11.79 -5.01 1.61
CA ASN A 185 11.78 -4.95 0.14
C ASN A 185 12.73 -5.95 -0.53
N ASN A 186 13.77 -6.45 0.15
CA ASN A 186 14.77 -7.31 -0.47
C ASN A 186 14.57 -8.78 -0.10
N ALA A 187 13.67 -9.46 -0.81
CA ALA A 187 13.34 -10.86 -0.56
C ALA A 187 14.55 -11.81 -0.55
N LYS A 188 15.60 -11.52 -1.34
CA LYS A 188 16.81 -12.36 -1.41
C LYS A 188 17.72 -12.14 -0.20
N GLN A 189 18.00 -10.90 0.14
CA GLN A 189 18.89 -10.58 1.27
C GLN A 189 18.22 -10.88 2.60
N ASP A 190 16.92 -10.62 2.71
CA ASP A 190 16.17 -10.67 3.96
C ASP A 190 15.45 -12.01 4.18
N GLN A 191 15.63 -13.00 3.29
CA GLN A 191 14.82 -14.22 3.25
C GLN A 191 14.66 -14.91 4.61
N ALA A 192 15.77 -15.08 5.34
CA ALA A 192 15.77 -15.73 6.65
C ALA A 192 15.08 -14.88 7.72
N ALA A 193 15.28 -13.55 7.69
CA ALA A 193 14.65 -12.63 8.61
C ALA A 193 13.14 -12.56 8.39
N ILE A 194 12.70 -12.47 7.13
CA ILE A 194 11.29 -12.54 6.74
C ILE A 194 10.66 -13.82 7.28
N LYS A 195 11.29 -14.97 7.02
CA LYS A 195 10.79 -16.27 7.50
C LYS A 195 10.63 -16.31 9.01
N ALA A 196 11.61 -15.81 9.76
CA ALA A 196 11.54 -15.76 11.22
C ALA A 196 10.41 -14.87 11.73
N LEU A 197 10.14 -13.73 11.08
CA LEU A 197 9.04 -12.84 11.45
C LEU A 197 7.67 -13.44 11.10
N VAL A 198 7.53 -14.05 9.92
CA VAL A 198 6.30 -14.77 9.52
C VAL A 198 5.95 -15.84 10.56
N GLN A 199 6.93 -16.62 11.01
CA GLN A 199 6.73 -17.66 12.03
C GLN A 199 6.32 -17.09 13.41
N LYS A 200 6.67 -15.85 13.71
CA LYS A 200 6.23 -15.15 14.92
C LYS A 200 4.80 -14.60 14.82
N GLY A 201 4.20 -14.57 13.64
CA GLY A 201 2.83 -14.08 13.41
C GLY A 201 2.74 -12.73 12.73
N TYR A 202 3.86 -12.10 12.38
CA TYR A 202 3.87 -10.87 11.58
C TYR A 202 3.41 -11.16 10.15
N ILE A 203 2.75 -10.18 9.53
CA ILE A 203 2.54 -10.16 8.08
C ILE A 203 3.69 -9.39 7.46
N ILE A 204 4.34 -9.96 6.45
CA ILE A 204 5.43 -9.32 5.73
C ILE A 204 5.01 -9.01 4.30
N ARG A 205 5.25 -7.77 3.90
CA ARG A 205 5.27 -7.38 2.48
C ARG A 205 6.70 -7.38 1.98
N THR A 206 6.92 -8.03 0.85
CA THR A 206 8.18 -7.98 0.09
C THR A 206 7.91 -7.75 -1.39
N ARG A 207 8.97 -7.75 -2.22
CA ARG A 207 8.90 -7.49 -3.66
C ARG A 207 9.39 -8.68 -4.46
N ALA A 208 8.77 -8.90 -5.61
CA ALA A 208 9.24 -9.83 -6.64
C ALA A 208 10.30 -9.20 -7.56
N ASP A 209 10.31 -7.87 -7.66
CA ASP A 209 11.11 -7.09 -8.60
C ASP A 209 11.33 -5.65 -8.10
N SER A 210 12.36 -4.98 -8.64
CA SER A 210 12.64 -3.56 -8.41
C SER A 210 13.27 -2.90 -9.63
N ASP A 211 12.92 -1.63 -9.87
CA ASP A 211 13.57 -0.74 -10.85
C ASP A 211 13.68 -1.34 -12.27
N THR A 212 12.73 -2.20 -12.63
CA THR A 212 12.69 -2.95 -13.90
C THR A 212 13.82 -3.95 -14.12
N GLN A 213 14.72 -4.16 -13.16
CA GLN A 213 15.95 -4.94 -13.35
C GLN A 213 15.65 -6.42 -13.62
N GLU A 214 14.83 -7.05 -12.77
CA GLU A 214 14.40 -8.43 -12.92
C GLU A 214 13.66 -8.64 -14.24
N ALA A 215 12.74 -7.73 -14.57
CA ALA A 215 11.97 -7.82 -15.80
C ALA A 215 12.84 -7.72 -17.06
N ARG A 216 13.85 -6.86 -17.08
CA ARG A 216 14.77 -6.73 -18.23
C ARG A 216 15.68 -7.94 -18.40
N ARG A 217 16.02 -8.63 -17.30
CA ARG A 217 16.85 -9.84 -17.30
C ARG A 217 16.03 -11.13 -17.38
N ASN A 218 14.69 -11.01 -17.30
CA ASN A 218 13.76 -12.11 -17.10
C ASN A 218 14.15 -13.00 -15.89
N ASP A 219 14.62 -12.37 -14.81
CA ASP A 219 15.16 -13.03 -13.61
C ASP A 219 14.09 -13.15 -12.52
N LYS A 220 13.64 -14.38 -12.23
CA LYS A 220 12.62 -14.66 -11.20
C LYS A 220 13.19 -14.96 -9.82
N SER A 221 14.50 -14.87 -9.62
CA SER A 221 15.16 -15.24 -8.34
C SER A 221 14.61 -14.47 -7.13
N SER A 222 14.27 -13.18 -7.30
CA SER A 222 13.66 -12.36 -6.25
C SER A 222 12.26 -12.86 -5.88
N PHE A 223 11.44 -13.22 -6.86
CA PHE A 223 10.12 -13.81 -6.65
C PHE A 223 10.21 -15.19 -5.96
N GLU A 224 11.12 -16.05 -6.41
CA GLU A 224 11.35 -17.36 -5.80
C GLU A 224 11.78 -17.24 -4.34
N ALA A 225 12.67 -16.28 -4.03
CA ALA A 225 13.08 -16.01 -2.67
C ALA A 225 11.91 -15.50 -1.80
N ALA A 226 11.08 -14.60 -2.33
CA ALA A 226 9.89 -14.09 -1.67
C ALA A 226 8.87 -15.20 -1.36
N GLN A 227 8.71 -16.14 -2.27
CA GLN A 227 7.87 -17.31 -2.04
C GLN A 227 8.41 -18.19 -0.93
N GLN A 228 9.71 -18.51 -0.97
CA GLN A 228 10.36 -19.39 0.00
C GLN A 228 10.47 -18.78 1.41
N SER A 229 10.45 -17.45 1.52
CA SER A 229 10.47 -16.76 2.81
C SER A 229 9.14 -16.83 3.57
N GLY A 230 8.03 -17.14 2.89
CA GLY A 230 6.69 -17.12 3.48
C GLY A 230 6.08 -15.72 3.59
N ALA A 231 6.66 -14.70 2.93
CA ALA A 231 6.04 -13.37 2.89
C ALA A 231 4.61 -13.48 2.33
N GLN A 232 3.63 -12.98 3.08
CA GLN A 232 2.22 -13.12 2.73
C GLN A 232 1.80 -12.12 1.64
N ILE A 233 2.54 -11.01 1.48
CA ILE A 233 2.28 -10.00 0.45
C ILE A 233 3.52 -9.87 -0.43
N ILE A 234 3.38 -10.17 -1.72
CA ILE A 234 4.46 -10.02 -2.71
C ILE A 234 3.99 -9.03 -3.77
N SER A 235 4.61 -7.85 -3.83
CA SER A 235 4.28 -6.84 -4.85
C SER A 235 5.16 -6.98 -6.09
N THR A 236 4.61 -6.60 -7.23
CA THR A 236 5.27 -6.63 -8.54
C THR A 236 4.65 -5.56 -9.43
N ASP A 237 5.46 -4.94 -10.29
CA ASP A 237 4.94 -4.11 -11.39
C ASP A 237 4.49 -4.96 -12.58
N TYR A 238 4.85 -6.25 -12.61
CA TYR A 238 4.75 -7.14 -13.76
C TYR A 238 3.71 -8.25 -13.57
N TYR A 239 2.50 -7.87 -13.13
CA TYR A 239 1.32 -8.75 -13.20
C TYR A 239 0.89 -9.06 -14.65
N ARG A 240 1.42 -8.26 -15.60
CA ARG A 240 1.39 -8.47 -17.05
C ARG A 240 2.78 -8.18 -17.64
N PRO A 241 3.11 -8.73 -18.81
CA PRO A 241 4.34 -8.39 -19.52
C PRO A 241 4.43 -6.89 -19.83
N SER A 242 5.66 -6.38 -19.86
CA SER A 242 5.93 -4.98 -20.20
C SER A 242 5.59 -4.68 -21.66
N THR A 243 4.91 -3.56 -21.91
CA THR A 243 4.75 -3.01 -23.27
C THR A 243 5.82 -1.98 -23.62
N HIS A 244 6.68 -1.60 -22.67
CA HIS A 244 7.70 -0.55 -22.85
C HIS A 244 9.05 -1.10 -23.33
N PHE A 245 9.29 -2.39 -23.16
CA PHE A 245 10.48 -3.08 -23.65
C PHE A 245 10.17 -4.56 -23.84
N LYS A 246 10.91 -5.24 -24.72
CA LYS A 246 10.73 -6.68 -24.95
C LYS A 246 11.13 -7.46 -23.69
N SER A 247 10.13 -8.05 -23.03
CA SER A 247 10.32 -8.99 -21.93
C SER A 247 9.07 -9.85 -21.74
N ASP A 248 9.27 -11.15 -21.57
CA ASP A 248 8.22 -12.10 -21.22
C ASP A 248 8.02 -12.23 -19.69
N TYR A 249 8.71 -11.39 -18.91
CA TYR A 249 8.67 -11.42 -17.47
C TYR A 249 7.25 -11.11 -16.97
N VAL A 250 6.74 -12.05 -16.18
CA VAL A 250 5.43 -11.96 -15.53
C VAL A 250 5.49 -12.70 -14.20
N ILE A 251 4.87 -12.09 -13.19
CA ILE A 251 4.77 -12.63 -11.85
C ILE A 251 3.37 -13.19 -11.61
N SER A 252 3.33 -14.50 -11.38
CA SER A 252 2.17 -15.27 -10.98
C SER A 252 2.64 -16.56 -10.32
N PHE A 253 1.82 -17.14 -9.44
CA PHE A 253 2.04 -18.49 -8.92
C PHE A 253 1.74 -19.57 -9.97
N PRO A 254 2.13 -20.84 -9.71
CA PRO A 254 1.77 -21.94 -10.60
C PRO A 254 0.28 -21.95 -10.96
N GLY A 255 -0.02 -22.24 -12.23
CA GLY A 255 -1.37 -22.16 -12.77
C GLY A 255 -1.89 -20.75 -13.07
N GLY A 256 -1.03 -19.71 -13.00
CA GLY A 256 -1.42 -18.33 -13.30
C GLY A 256 -2.25 -17.69 -12.19
N THR A 257 -2.11 -18.17 -10.95
CA THR A 257 -2.86 -17.71 -9.79
C THR A 257 -2.12 -16.61 -9.02
N TYR A 258 -2.85 -15.83 -8.22
CA TYR A 258 -2.28 -14.79 -7.34
C TYR A 258 -2.35 -15.16 -5.85
N PHE A 259 -2.82 -16.37 -5.54
CA PHE A 259 -2.89 -16.91 -4.19
C PHE A 259 -2.26 -18.30 -4.15
N ARG A 260 -1.56 -18.59 -3.06
CA ARG A 260 -1.05 -19.93 -2.74
C ARG A 260 -1.12 -20.14 -1.23
N PRO A 261 -1.15 -21.39 -0.75
CA PRO A 261 -0.81 -21.69 0.63
C PRO A 261 0.60 -21.21 0.96
N ASP A 262 0.75 -20.66 2.16
CA ASP A 262 2.03 -20.26 2.72
C ASP A 262 2.90 -21.51 2.91
N PRO A 263 4.16 -21.54 2.41
CA PRO A 263 5.04 -22.70 2.58
C PRO A 263 5.72 -22.79 3.96
N VAL A 264 5.56 -21.77 4.82
CA VAL A 264 6.23 -21.66 6.13
C VAL A 264 5.27 -21.92 7.29
N LEU A 265 3.98 -21.60 7.11
CA LEU A 265 2.93 -21.70 8.13
C LEU A 265 2.09 -22.98 8.06
#